data_AF-A0A0S8AYU9-F1
#
_entry.id   AF-A0A0S8AYU9-F1
#
_cell.length_a   1.000
_cell.length_b   1.000
_cell.length_c   1.000
_cell.angle_alpha   90.00
_cell.angle_beta   90.00
_cell.angle_gamma   90.00
#
_symmetry.space_group_name_H-M   'P 1'
#
loop_
_entity.id
_entity.type
_entity.pdbx_description
1 polymer ?
#
loop_
_entity_poly.entity_id
_entity_poly.type
_entity_poly.pdbx_seq_one_letter_code
_entity_poly.pdbx_strand_id
1 'polypeptide(L)'
;MSAPAVPAFSQTNSMRVNRGDEVLIVRVLTREGIAGYGFTFSEDVAAARAMACWDAAARAAGRPLRQLLAGTDPSARAALDAPAKAESHPWSVAWQAILAGEPGAAIDWTLEPGFTKLHWIEPELKGEAHHG
;
A
#
# COMPACT_ATOMS: atom_id res chain seq x y z
N MET A 1 16.28 10.10 8.39
CA MET A 1 14.89 10.29 7.96
C MET A 1 14.51 9.11 7.09
N SER A 2 13.34 8.51 7.32
CA SER A 2 12.82 7.44 6.46
C SER A 2 12.31 8.03 5.14
N ALA A 3 12.36 7.26 4.06
CA ALA A 3 11.83 7.66 2.76
C ALA A 3 10.88 6.56 2.24
N PRO A 4 9.91 6.91 1.38
CA PRO A 4 9.09 5.90 0.71
C PRO A 4 9.95 5.03 -0.20
N ALA A 5 9.55 3.78 -0.42
CA ALA A 5 10.25 2.91 -1.35
C ALA A 5 10.14 3.45 -2.78
N VAL A 6 11.19 3.23 -3.57
CA VAL A 6 11.15 3.51 -5.01
C VAL A 6 10.60 2.27 -5.73
N PRO A 7 9.44 2.35 -6.37
CA PRO A 7 8.85 1.19 -7.03
C PRO A 7 9.52 0.94 -8.39
N ALA A 8 9.85 -0.32 -8.66
CA ALA A 8 10.28 -0.80 -9.97
C ALA A 8 9.09 -1.08 -10.89
N PHE A 9 7.95 -1.44 -10.29
CA PHE A 9 6.68 -1.66 -10.99
C PHE A 9 5.51 -1.15 -10.14
N SER A 10 4.46 -0.70 -10.81
CA SER A 10 3.22 -0.28 -10.18
C SER A 10 2.03 -0.74 -11.02
N GLN A 11 1.06 -1.35 -10.36
CA GLN A 11 -0.19 -1.74 -10.97
C GLN A 11 -1.35 -1.12 -10.19
N THR A 12 -2.30 -0.56 -10.94
CA THR A 12 -3.55 -0.03 -10.39
C THR A 12 -4.71 -0.89 -10.86
N ASN A 13 -5.59 -1.27 -9.93
CA ASN A 13 -6.86 -1.91 -10.21
C ASN A 13 -7.99 -0.97 -9.75
N SER A 14 -9.02 -0.80 -10.56
CA SER A 14 -10.28 -0.20 -10.10
C SER A 14 -11.25 -1.31 -9.69
N MET A 15 -11.99 -1.10 -8.61
CA MET A 15 -13.12 -1.93 -8.26
C MET A 15 -14.25 -1.13 -7.62
N ARG A 16 -15.47 -1.68 -7.74
CA ARG A 16 -16.61 -1.22 -6.95
C ARG A 16 -16.72 -2.09 -5.69
N VAL A 17 -16.77 -1.45 -4.54
CA VAL A 17 -16.94 -2.11 -3.23
C VAL A 17 -18.41 -2.34 -2.93
N ASN A 18 -18.72 -3.13 -1.90
CA ASN A 18 -20.10 -3.52 -1.57
C ASN A 18 -21.04 -2.32 -1.28
N ARG A 19 -20.49 -1.17 -0.88
CA ARG A 19 -21.24 0.09 -0.66
C ARG A 19 -21.63 0.80 -1.97
N GLY A 20 -21.08 0.37 -3.10
CA GLY A 20 -21.27 0.98 -4.41
C GLY A 20 -20.22 2.02 -4.78
N ASP A 21 -19.34 2.41 -3.86
CA ASP A 21 -18.23 3.34 -4.13
C ASP A 21 -17.17 2.69 -5.04
N GLU A 22 -16.53 3.49 -5.89
CA GLU A 22 -15.36 3.07 -6.67
C GLU A 22 -14.08 3.36 -5.88
N VAL A 23 -13.17 2.39 -5.87
CA VAL A 23 -11.87 2.50 -5.22
C VAL A 23 -10.79 2.09 -6.19
N LEU A 24 -9.73 2.90 -6.24
CA LEU A 24 -8.51 2.57 -6.94
C LEU A 24 -7.54 1.95 -5.95
N ILE A 25 -6.99 0.79 -6.29
CA ILE A 25 -6.10 0.00 -5.45
C ILE A 25 -4.77 -0.13 -6.19
N VAL A 26 -3.69 0.24 -5.53
CA VAL A 26 -2.36 0.23 -6.08
C VAL A 26 -1.53 -0.83 -5.36
N ARG A 27 -0.88 -1.70 -6.14
CA ARG A 27 0.28 -2.47 -5.71
C ARG A 27 1.53 -1.86 -6.33
N VAL A 28 2.57 -1.71 -5.53
CA VAL A 28 3.92 -1.46 -6.03
C VAL A 28 4.82 -2.65 -5.73
N LEU A 29 5.82 -2.86 -6.57
CA LEU A 29 6.91 -3.79 -6.33
C LEU A 29 8.23 -3.06 -6.39
N THR A 30 9.09 -3.26 -5.40
CA THR A 30 10.49 -2.79 -5.43
C THR A 30 11.36 -3.74 -6.26
N ARG A 31 12.61 -3.37 -6.56
CA ARG A 31 13.54 -4.26 -7.29
C ARG A 31 13.87 -5.54 -6.51
N GLU A 32 13.76 -5.47 -5.20
CA GLU A 32 13.98 -6.56 -4.25
C GLU A 32 12.75 -7.48 -4.13
N GLY A 33 11.69 -7.24 -4.91
CA GLY A 33 10.47 -8.04 -4.92
C GLY A 33 9.51 -7.72 -3.78
N ILE A 34 9.71 -6.61 -3.06
CA ILE A 34 8.87 -6.25 -1.92
C ILE A 34 7.61 -5.57 -2.43
N ALA A 35 6.45 -6.19 -2.14
CA ALA A 35 5.15 -5.63 -2.47
C ALA A 35 4.68 -4.66 -1.40
N GLY A 36 4.14 -3.51 -1.81
CA GLY A 36 3.39 -2.61 -0.94
C GLY A 36 2.05 -2.23 -1.56
N TYR A 37 1.07 -1.90 -0.73
CA TYR A 37 -0.32 -1.66 -1.13
C TYR A 37 -0.86 -0.33 -0.63
N GLY A 38 -1.72 0.28 -1.43
CA GLY A 38 -2.42 1.51 -1.09
C GLY A 38 -3.73 1.63 -1.86
N PHE A 39 -4.59 2.55 -1.47
CA PHE A 39 -5.90 2.72 -2.09
C PHE A 39 -6.38 4.17 -2.00
N THR A 40 -7.38 4.52 -2.81
CA THR A 40 -8.03 5.84 -2.80
C THR A 40 -9.46 5.74 -3.32
N PHE A 41 -10.37 6.51 -2.73
CA PHE A 41 -11.73 6.73 -3.26
C PHE A 41 -11.82 7.95 -4.18
N SER A 42 -10.71 8.68 -4.32
CA SER A 42 -10.56 9.75 -5.30
C SER A 42 -10.10 9.17 -6.63
N GLU A 43 -10.35 9.89 -7.72
CA GLU A 43 -9.77 9.59 -9.03
C GLU A 43 -8.25 9.79 -9.07
N ASP A 44 -7.67 10.43 -8.04
CA ASP A 44 -6.23 10.65 -7.92
C ASP A 44 -5.48 9.45 -7.31
N VAL A 45 -4.82 8.67 -8.18
CA VAL A 45 -3.95 7.53 -7.86
C VAL A 45 -2.69 7.91 -7.08
N ALA A 46 -2.25 9.17 -7.10
CA ALA A 46 -0.98 9.57 -6.50
C ALA A 46 -0.93 9.27 -5.00
N ALA A 47 -2.04 9.51 -4.28
CA ALA A 47 -2.17 9.19 -2.87
C ALA A 47 -2.05 7.67 -2.61
N ALA A 48 -2.78 6.85 -3.38
CA ALA A 48 -2.72 5.39 -3.27
C ALA A 48 -1.32 4.83 -3.58
N ARG A 49 -0.63 5.42 -4.56
CA ARG A 49 0.75 5.04 -4.88
C ARG A 49 1.73 5.44 -3.78
N ALA A 50 1.60 6.62 -3.20
CA ALA A 50 2.42 7.06 -2.07
C ALA A 50 2.24 6.13 -0.87
N MET A 51 0.99 5.74 -0.56
CA MET A 51 0.68 4.74 0.46
C MET A 51 1.35 3.41 0.18
N ALA A 52 1.24 2.89 -1.05
CA ALA A 52 1.86 1.64 -1.45
C ALA A 52 3.38 1.67 -1.32
N CYS A 53 4.03 2.80 -1.67
CA CYS A 53 5.48 2.96 -1.51
C CYS A 53 5.91 2.99 -0.04
N TRP A 54 5.10 3.58 0.83
CA TRP A 54 5.35 3.60 2.26
C TRP A 54 5.12 2.23 2.93
N ASP A 55 4.08 1.49 2.53
CA ASP A 55 3.87 0.10 2.95
C ASP A 55 5.05 -0.79 2.53
N ALA A 56 5.52 -0.66 1.28
CA ALA A 56 6.71 -1.39 0.81
C ALA A 56 7.96 -1.04 1.64
N ALA A 57 8.18 0.23 1.98
CA ALA A 57 9.28 0.65 2.85
C ALA A 57 9.17 0.06 4.27
N ALA A 58 7.95 -0.03 4.81
CA ALA A 58 7.68 -0.64 6.11
C ALA A 58 7.99 -2.13 6.14
N ARG A 59 7.57 -2.84 5.09
CA ARG A 59 7.88 -4.26 4.89
C ARG A 59 9.38 -4.49 4.72
N ALA A 60 10.05 -3.66 3.91
CA ALA A 60 11.50 -3.74 3.71
C ALA A 60 12.31 -3.48 4.98
N ALA A 61 11.87 -2.52 5.80
CA ALA A 61 12.53 -2.19 7.06
C ALA A 61 12.22 -3.20 8.18
N GLY A 62 11.22 -4.08 8.00
CA GLY A 62 10.74 -4.93 9.07
C GLY A 62 10.21 -4.12 10.25
N ARG A 63 9.53 -3.00 10.00
CA ARG A 63 9.04 -2.08 11.05
C ARG A 63 7.59 -1.65 10.80
N PRO A 64 6.79 -1.40 11.85
CA PRO A 64 5.46 -0.80 11.70
C PRO A 64 5.54 0.54 10.96
N LEU A 65 4.61 0.78 10.01
CA LEU A 65 4.61 2.00 9.20
C LEU A 65 4.53 3.27 10.07
N ARG A 66 3.79 3.24 11.19
CA ARG A 66 3.75 4.34 12.17
C ARG A 66 5.14 4.76 12.68
N GLN A 67 6.06 3.81 12.86
CA GLN A 67 7.40 4.11 13.37
C GLN A 67 8.29 4.74 12.30
N LEU A 68 8.08 4.40 11.03
CA LEU A 68 8.81 5.00 9.91
C LEU A 68 8.37 6.44 9.66
N LEU A 69 7.09 6.72 9.89
CA LEU A 69 6.47 8.04 9.71
C LEU A 69 6.70 9.00 10.89
N ALA A 70 7.16 8.51 12.05
CA ALA A 70 7.40 9.34 13.24
C ALA A 70 8.50 10.42 13.06
N GLY A 71 9.25 10.38 11.95
CA GLY A 71 10.27 11.37 11.59
C GLY A 71 10.14 11.92 10.16
N THR A 72 8.97 11.77 9.53
CA THR A 72 8.68 12.33 8.21
C THR A 72 7.98 13.67 8.30
N ASP A 73 8.04 14.44 7.22
CA ASP A 73 7.34 15.71 7.11
C ASP A 73 5.82 15.56 7.42
N PRO A 74 5.22 16.45 8.25
CA PRO A 74 3.81 16.39 8.60
C PRO A 74 2.85 16.37 7.40
N SER A 75 3.21 16.99 6.26
CA SER A 75 2.40 16.95 5.04
C SER A 75 2.38 15.57 4.39
N ALA A 76 3.53 14.88 4.39
CA ALA A 76 3.63 13.50 3.92
C ALA A 76 2.81 12.56 4.80
N ARG A 77 2.79 12.81 6.12
CA ARG A 77 1.95 12.08 7.07
C ARG A 77 0.46 12.33 6.82
N ALA A 78 0.05 13.59 6.62
CA ALA A 78 -1.34 13.96 6.38
C ALA A 78 -1.94 13.29 5.13
N ALA A 79 -1.14 13.15 4.06
CA ALA A 79 -1.56 12.45 2.85
C ALA A 79 -1.88 10.96 3.10
N LEU A 80 -1.20 10.33 4.05
CA LEU A 80 -1.39 8.91 4.43
C LEU A 80 -2.52 8.71 5.45
N ASP A 81 -2.88 9.76 6.21
CA ASP A 81 -3.97 9.75 7.19
C ASP A 81 -5.32 10.16 6.56
N ALA A 82 -5.34 10.75 5.36
CA ALA A 82 -6.57 11.15 4.67
C ALA A 82 -7.54 9.99 4.35
N PRO A 83 -7.07 8.82 3.83
CA PRO A 83 -7.94 7.67 3.57
C PRO A 83 -8.46 7.02 4.86
N ALA A 84 -7.69 7.08 5.95
CA ALA A 84 -8.04 6.53 7.25
C ALA A 84 -9.28 7.17 7.90
N LYS A 85 -9.63 8.40 7.50
CA LYS A 85 -10.81 9.13 7.99
C LYS A 85 -12.12 8.71 7.33
N ALA A 86 -12.08 7.85 6.31
CA ALA A 86 -13.28 7.19 5.80
C ALA A 86 -13.69 6.08 6.78
N GLU A 87 -14.25 6.48 7.93
CA GLU A 87 -14.62 5.58 9.01
C GLU A 87 -15.68 4.58 8.52
N SER A 88 -15.44 3.28 8.76
CA SER A 88 -16.26 2.10 8.41
C SER A 88 -16.03 1.41 7.05
N HIS A 89 -15.06 1.83 6.23
CA HIS A 89 -14.77 1.11 4.99
C HIS A 89 -13.74 -0.04 5.19
N PRO A 90 -13.93 -1.25 4.61
CA PRO A 90 -12.96 -2.35 4.65
C PRO A 90 -11.51 -1.96 4.36
N TRP A 91 -11.27 -1.14 3.32
CA TRP A 91 -9.97 -0.54 3.04
C TRP A 91 -9.38 0.33 4.16
N SER A 92 -10.19 1.15 4.84
CA SER A 92 -9.72 1.94 5.99
C SER A 92 -9.30 1.02 7.14
N VAL A 93 -10.03 -0.08 7.36
CA VAL A 93 -9.67 -1.11 8.36
C VAL A 93 -8.37 -1.80 7.98
N ALA A 94 -8.24 -2.25 6.72
CA ALA A 94 -7.02 -2.86 6.20
C ALA A 94 -5.81 -1.93 6.33
N TRP A 95 -5.99 -0.64 6.04
CA TRP A 95 -4.93 0.36 6.16
C TRP A 95 -4.55 0.69 7.59
N GLN A 96 -5.52 0.76 8.50
CA GLN A 96 -5.23 0.89 9.93
C GLN A 96 -4.46 -0.33 10.44
N ALA A 97 -4.75 -1.53 9.94
CA ALA A 97 -3.97 -2.72 10.25
C ALA A 97 -2.52 -2.63 9.74
N ILE A 98 -2.28 -2.04 8.56
CA ILE A 98 -0.91 -1.77 8.07
C ILE A 98 -0.21 -0.70 8.92
N LEU A 99 -0.92 0.38 9.27
CA LEU A 99 -0.36 1.48 10.06
C LEU A 99 -0.01 1.05 11.50
N ALA A 100 -0.88 0.27 12.12
CA ALA A 100 -0.79 -0.13 13.53
C ALA A 100 -0.14 -1.51 13.75
N GLY A 101 -0.07 -2.34 12.71
CA GLY A 101 0.35 -3.73 12.79
C GLY A 101 1.86 -3.92 12.99
N GLU A 102 2.20 -5.17 13.30
CA GLU A 102 3.56 -5.66 13.30
C GLU A 102 4.15 -5.66 11.87
N PRO A 103 5.48 -5.66 11.73
CA PRO A 103 6.13 -5.80 10.44
C PRO A 103 5.55 -6.97 9.62
N GLY A 104 5.09 -6.67 8.40
CA GLY A 104 4.54 -7.70 7.52
C GLY A 104 3.10 -8.13 7.86
N ALA A 105 2.36 -7.35 8.65
CA ALA A 105 0.93 -7.57 8.86
C ALA A 105 0.22 -7.84 7.51
N ALA A 106 -0.46 -8.98 7.44
CA ALA A 106 -1.20 -9.36 6.26
C ALA A 106 -2.45 -8.48 6.16
N ILE A 107 -2.72 -7.96 4.96
CA ILE A 107 -4.03 -7.40 4.66
C ILE A 107 -5.02 -8.56 4.73
N ASP A 108 -6.05 -8.41 5.57
CA ASP A 108 -7.16 -9.36 5.54
C ASP A 108 -7.97 -9.12 4.26
N TRP A 109 -7.62 -9.90 3.22
CA TRP A 109 -8.26 -9.83 1.92
C TRP A 109 -9.71 -10.33 1.93
N THR A 110 -10.20 -10.89 3.05
CA THR A 110 -11.58 -11.38 3.17
C THR A 110 -12.57 -10.30 3.59
N LEU A 111 -12.09 -9.13 4.05
CA LEU A 111 -12.92 -8.02 4.53
C LEU A 111 -13.86 -7.43 3.47
N GLU A 112 -13.55 -7.61 2.18
CA GLU A 112 -14.36 -7.13 1.06
C GLU A 112 -14.37 -8.20 -0.04
N PRO A 113 -15.54 -8.77 -0.41
CA PRO A 113 -15.62 -9.79 -1.45
C PRO A 113 -14.97 -9.38 -2.78
N GLY A 114 -15.01 -8.07 -3.10
CA GLY A 114 -14.33 -7.51 -4.27
C GLY A 114 -12.83 -7.77 -4.32
N PHE A 115 -12.14 -7.87 -3.16
CA PHE A 115 -10.69 -8.08 -3.10
C PHE A 115 -10.24 -9.39 -3.73
N THR A 116 -11.07 -10.42 -3.64
CA THR A 116 -10.80 -11.73 -4.26
C THR A 116 -10.77 -11.69 -5.78
N LYS A 117 -11.27 -10.61 -6.40
CA LYS A 117 -11.28 -10.39 -7.85
C LYS A 117 -10.06 -9.60 -8.35
N LEU A 118 -9.17 -9.15 -7.45
CA LEU A 118 -7.95 -8.46 -7.83
C LEU A 118 -7.01 -9.42 -8.55
N HIS A 119 -6.62 -9.05 -9.76
CA HIS A 119 -5.61 -9.77 -10.52
C HIS A 119 -4.31 -8.97 -10.51
N TRP A 120 -3.26 -9.56 -9.94
CA TRP A 120 -1.94 -8.97 -9.91
C TRP A 120 -1.08 -9.54 -11.03
N ILE A 121 -0.50 -8.66 -11.84
CA ILE A 121 0.51 -9.04 -12.82
C ILE A 121 1.82 -9.21 -12.07
N GLU A 122 2.51 -10.32 -12.31
CA GLU A 122 3.86 -10.55 -11.83
C GLU A 122 4.85 -10.09 -12.91
N PRO A 123 5.47 -8.91 -12.77
CA PRO A 123 6.46 -8.44 -13.74
C PRO A 123 7.77 -9.24 -13.61
N GLU A 124 8.46 -9.43 -14.73
CA GLU A 124 9.86 -9.88 -14.70
C GLU A 124 10.75 -8.78 -14.13
N LEU A 125 10.97 -8.82 -12.81
CA LEU A 125 11.92 -7.93 -12.14
C LEU A 125 13.32 -8.54 -12.31
N LYS A 126 14.15 -7.94 -13.17
CA LYS A 126 15.56 -8.34 -13.28
C LYS A 126 16.30 -8.00 -11.97
N GLY A 127 16.40 -8.96 -11.07
CA GLY A 127 17.46 -8.98 -10.07
C GLY A 127 18.71 -9.55 -10.73
N GLU A 128 19.77 -8.76 -10.86
CA GLU A 128 21.09 -9.31 -11.16
C GLU A 128 21.51 -10.20 -10.00
N ALA A 129 21.28 -11.51 -10.14
CA ALA A 129 21.96 -12.52 -9.36
C ALA A 129 23.41 -12.59 -9.85
N HIS A 130 24.28 -11.70 -9.36
CA HIS A 130 25.71 -11.96 -9.41
C HIS A 130 26.05 -12.97 -8.31
N HIS A 131 25.99 -14.25 -8.65
CA HIS A 131 26.88 -15.25 -8.08
C HIS A 131 28.14 -15.29 -8.94
N GLY A 132 29.24 -14.81 -8.38
CA GLY A 132 30.61 -14.93 -8.88
C GLY A 132 31.52 -15.06 -7.68
#